data_AF-A0A6J6WSI0-F1
#
_entry.id   AF-A0A6J6WSI0-F1
#
_cell.length_a   1.000
_cell.length_b   1.000
_cell.length_c   1.000
_cell.angle_alpha   90.00
_cell.angle_beta   90.00
_cell.angle_gamma   90.00
#
_symmetry.space_group_name_H-M   'P 1'
#
loop_
_entity.id
_entity.type
_entity.pdbx_description
1 polymer ?
#
loop_
_entity_poly.entity_id
_entity_poly.type
_entity_poly.pdbx_seq_one_letter_code
_entity_poly.pdbx_strand_id
1 'polypeptide(L)'
;MKLILRWAALALSFWIATALIPGIDVLGGFTTYLWVALLFGLLNATLGSLLRLLTLPAVILTLGLFLVVVNASILMLVARWSDKLDVTNFWSAVLAALVISVVTRLVSGVTKKALPL
;
A
#
# COMPACT_ATOMS: atom_id res chain seq x y z
N MET A 1 19.83 -5.42 0.41
CA MET A 1 18.92 -6.57 0.63
C MET A 1 17.56 -6.17 1.24
N LYS A 2 17.51 -5.33 2.28
CA LYS A 2 16.26 -4.94 2.97
C LYS A 2 15.18 -4.31 2.05
N LEU A 3 15.60 -3.59 1.00
CA LEU A 3 14.66 -2.95 0.06
C LEU A 3 13.91 -3.98 -0.81
N ILE A 4 14.60 -5.00 -1.34
CA ILE A 4 14.01 -6.02 -2.21
C ILE A 4 12.97 -6.84 -1.43
N LEU A 5 13.28 -7.23 -0.19
CA LEU A 5 12.35 -7.95 0.68
C LEU A 5 11.10 -7.13 1.01
N ARG A 6 11.27 -5.83 1.27
CA ARG A 6 10.14 -4.91 1.49
C ARG A 6 9.28 -4.75 0.25
N TRP A 7 9.90 -4.62 -0.91
CA TRP A 7 9.19 -4.52 -2.18
C TRP A 7 8.42 -5.79 -2.51
N ALA A 8 9.04 -6.97 -2.33
CA ALA A 8 8.37 -8.25 -2.48
C ALA A 8 7.21 -8.42 -1.49
N ALA A 9 7.39 -8.03 -0.22
CA ALA A 9 6.32 -8.02 0.77
C ALA A 9 5.15 -7.12 0.36
N LEU A 10 5.45 -5.95 -0.22
CA LEU A 10 4.44 -5.02 -0.69
C LEU A 10 3.68 -5.58 -1.90
N ALA A 11 4.37 -6.20 -2.86
CA ALA A 11 3.72 -6.86 -4.00
C ALA A 11 2.80 -8.00 -3.55
N LEU A 12 3.24 -8.80 -2.57
CA LEU A 12 2.41 -9.84 -1.97
C LEU A 12 1.17 -9.25 -1.27
N SER A 13 1.34 -8.14 -0.56
CA SER A 13 0.22 -7.42 0.06
C SER A 13 -0.80 -6.92 -0.95
N PHE A 14 -0.38 -6.44 -2.11
CA PHE A 14 -1.28 -6.03 -3.19
C PHE A 14 -2.05 -7.22 -3.76
N TRP A 15 -1.37 -8.36 -4.00
CA TRP A 15 -2.03 -9.58 -4.46
C TRP A 15 -3.10 -10.07 -3.48
N ILE A 16 -2.78 -10.06 -2.19
CA ILE A 16 -3.74 -10.41 -1.14
C ILE A 16 -4.90 -9.40 -1.09
N ALA A 17 -4.62 -8.10 -1.23
CA ALA A 17 -5.66 -7.07 -1.22
C ALA A 17 -6.63 -7.20 -2.40
N THR A 18 -6.14 -7.44 -3.63
CA THR A 18 -7.00 -7.68 -4.81
C THR A 18 -7.87 -8.93 -4.64
N ALA A 19 -7.40 -9.95 -3.92
CA ALA A 19 -8.17 -11.17 -3.69
C ALA A 19 -9.28 -11.00 -2.62
N LEU A 20 -9.07 -10.09 -1.66
CA LEU A 20 -9.98 -9.89 -0.52
C LEU A 20 -11.02 -8.80 -0.75
N ILE A 21 -10.71 -7.80 -1.58
CA ILE A 21 -11.48 -6.56 -1.63
C ILE A 21 -12.07 -6.38 -3.03
N PRO A 22 -13.41 -6.44 -3.15
CA PRO A 22 -14.05 -6.13 -4.41
C PRO A 22 -13.81 -4.65 -4.78
N GLY A 23 -13.47 -4.40 -6.05
CA GLY A 23 -13.20 -3.06 -6.56
C GLY A 23 -11.73 -2.63 -6.51
N ILE A 24 -10.81 -3.58 -6.32
CA ILE A 24 -9.36 -3.39 -6.46
C ILE A 24 -8.86 -4.46 -7.42
N ASP A 25 -8.47 -4.06 -8.62
CA ASP A 25 -8.04 -5.00 -9.66
C ASP A 25 -6.69 -4.62 -10.24
N VAL A 26 -5.85 -5.62 -10.47
CA VAL A 26 -4.52 -5.45 -11.08
C VAL A 26 -4.46 -6.20 -12.41
N LEU A 27 -4.23 -5.48 -13.51
CA LEU A 27 -4.36 -6.01 -14.87
C LEU A 27 -3.01 -6.52 -15.41
N GLY A 28 -2.99 -7.76 -15.93
CA GLY A 28 -1.85 -8.30 -16.71
C GLY A 28 -0.91 -9.29 -15.99
N GLY A 29 -1.19 -9.65 -14.73
CA GLY A 29 -0.53 -10.78 -14.05
C GLY A 29 0.58 -10.41 -13.05
N PHE A 30 1.48 -11.36 -12.78
CA PHE A 30 2.46 -11.27 -11.68
C PHE A 30 3.42 -10.07 -11.77
N THR A 31 3.93 -9.78 -12.96
CA THR A 31 4.84 -8.64 -13.19
C THR A 31 4.17 -7.31 -12.91
N THR A 32 2.85 -7.23 -13.11
CA THR A 32 2.07 -6.05 -12.80
C THR A 32 2.00 -5.78 -11.30
N TYR A 33 1.84 -6.80 -10.46
CA TYR A 33 1.85 -6.62 -9.00
C TYR A 33 3.17 -6.03 -8.51
N LEU A 34 4.29 -6.49 -9.07
CA LEU A 34 5.61 -5.93 -8.79
C LEU A 34 5.69 -4.46 -9.22
N TRP A 35 5.19 -4.12 -10.41
CA TRP A 35 5.17 -2.75 -10.92
C TRP A 35 4.32 -1.82 -10.05
N VAL A 36 3.09 -2.21 -9.74
CA VAL A 36 2.17 -1.43 -8.89
C VAL A 36 2.74 -1.26 -7.48
N ALA A 37 3.32 -2.31 -6.89
CA ALA A 37 3.99 -2.21 -5.60
C ALA A 37 5.20 -1.27 -5.64
N LEU A 38 5.96 -1.26 -6.73
CA LEU A 38 7.08 -0.34 -6.89
C LEU A 38 6.58 1.11 -6.94
N LEU A 39 5.56 1.39 -7.75
CA LEU A 39 4.96 2.71 -7.88
C LEU A 39 4.36 3.19 -6.55
N PHE A 40 3.60 2.33 -5.89
CA PHE A 40 3.02 2.62 -4.57
C PHE A 40 4.11 2.88 -3.54
N GLY A 41 5.16 2.05 -3.51
CA GLY A 41 6.29 2.25 -2.60
C GLY A 41 6.98 3.59 -2.82
N LEU A 42 7.19 3.98 -4.07
CA LEU A 42 7.80 5.25 -4.46
C LEU A 42 6.94 6.46 -4.09
N LEU A 43 5.65 6.43 -4.43
CA LEU A 43 4.71 7.50 -4.10
C LEU A 43 4.50 7.60 -2.59
N ASN A 44 4.44 6.48 -1.88
CA ASN A 44 4.30 6.49 -0.43
C ASN A 44 5.57 7.02 0.28
N ALA A 45 6.77 6.74 -0.26
CA ALA A 45 8.02 7.26 0.29
C ALA A 45 8.17 8.78 0.09
N THR A 46 7.58 9.32 -0.99
CA THR A 46 7.64 10.74 -1.32
C THR A 46 6.38 11.48 -0.84
N LEU A 47 5.30 11.41 -1.63
CA LEU A 47 4.02 12.06 -1.34
C LEU A 47 3.38 11.55 -0.05
N GLY A 48 3.45 10.24 0.23
CA GLY A 48 2.87 9.69 1.45
C GLY A 48 3.51 10.26 2.70
N SER A 49 4.84 10.41 2.72
CA SER A 49 5.55 11.05 3.83
C SER A 49 5.18 12.53 3.99
N LEU A 50 5.07 13.26 2.87
CA LEU A 50 4.66 14.66 2.88
C LEU A 50 3.22 14.83 3.39
N LEU A 51 2.27 14.04 2.87
CA LEU A 51 0.87 14.08 3.30
C LEU A 51 0.74 13.79 4.79
N ARG A 52 1.45 12.79 5.31
CA ARG A 52 1.43 12.47 6.75
C ARG A 52 1.90 13.63 7.62
N LEU A 53 2.91 14.37 7.17
CA LEU A 53 3.41 15.56 7.87
C LEU A 53 2.35 16.68 7.86
N LEU A 54 1.72 16.93 6.72
CA LEU A 54 0.68 17.95 6.58
C LEU A 54 -0.59 17.58 7.37
N THR A 55 -0.94 16.30 7.39
CA THR A 55 -2.14 15.78 8.08
C THR A 55 -1.87 15.41 9.52
N LEU A 56 -0.68 15.68 10.05
CA LEU A 56 -0.25 15.26 11.38
C LEU A 56 -1.21 15.72 12.50
N PRO A 57 -1.74 16.96 12.51
CA PRO A 57 -2.72 17.37 13.50
C PRO A 57 -4.00 16.52 13.44
N ALA A 58 -4.53 16.26 12.25
CA ALA A 58 -5.70 15.41 12.06
C ALA A 58 -5.42 13.95 12.45
N VAL A 59 -4.22 13.45 12.16
CA VAL A 59 -3.76 12.11 12.58
C VAL A 59 -3.76 11.99 14.11
N ILE A 60 -3.27 13.00 14.83
CA ILE A 60 -3.29 13.01 16.30
C ILE A 60 -4.73 13.06 16.83
N LEU A 61 -5.56 13.97 16.30
CA LEU A 61 -6.96 14.12 16.71
C LEU A 61 -7.79 12.86 16.48
N THR A 62 -7.45 12.08 15.45
CA THR A 62 -8.15 10.83 15.10
C THR A 62 -7.43 9.57 15.60
N LEU A 63 -6.42 9.71 16.47
CA LEU A 63 -5.63 8.61 17.03
C LEU A 63 -5.02 7.67 15.98
N GLY A 64 -4.61 8.21 14.83
CA GLY A 64 -4.01 7.43 13.75
C GLY A 64 -4.99 6.95 12.68
N LEU A 65 -6.31 7.08 12.87
CA LEU A 65 -7.29 6.64 11.88
C LEU A 65 -7.11 7.36 10.53
N PHE A 66 -6.75 8.64 10.57
CA PHE A 66 -6.49 9.41 9.34
C PHE A 66 -5.28 8.90 8.54
N LEU A 67 -4.38 8.09 9.12
CA LEU A 67 -3.30 7.46 8.35
C LEU A 67 -3.85 6.47 7.31
N VAL A 68 -4.96 5.81 7.59
CA VAL A 68 -5.61 4.91 6.62
C VAL A 68 -6.10 5.72 5.42
N VAL A 69 -6.70 6.88 5.68
CA VAL A 69 -7.14 7.83 4.64
C VAL A 69 -5.96 8.29 3.81
N VAL A 70 -4.83 8.66 4.41
CA VAL A 70 -3.62 9.05 3.65
C VAL A 70 -3.12 7.91 2.78
N ASN A 71 -3.03 6.68 3.31
CA ASN A 71 -2.58 5.52 2.54
C ASN A 71 -3.53 5.20 1.38
N ALA A 72 -4.85 5.32 1.60
CA ALA A 72 -5.88 5.16 0.58
C ALA A 72 -5.77 6.22 -0.52
N SER A 73 -5.50 7.48 -0.15
CA SER A 73 -5.26 8.56 -1.09
C SER A 73 -4.05 8.27 -1.98
N ILE A 74 -2.95 7.77 -1.41
CA ILE A 74 -1.78 7.33 -2.21
C ILE A 74 -2.16 6.18 -3.15
N LEU A 75 -2.93 5.20 -2.68
CA LEU A 75 -3.39 4.09 -3.51
C LEU A 75 -4.23 4.57 -4.70
N MET A 76 -5.14 5.51 -4.48
CA MET A 76 -5.92 6.12 -5.55
C MET A 76 -5.05 6.94 -6.52
N LEU A 77 -4.00 7.61 -6.03
CA LEU A 77 -3.05 8.28 -6.91
C LEU A 77 -2.27 7.28 -7.77
N VAL A 78 -1.86 6.14 -7.20
CA VAL A 78 -1.23 5.04 -7.97
C VAL A 78 -2.19 4.54 -9.05
N ALA A 79 -3.45 4.32 -8.72
CA ALA A 79 -4.47 3.87 -9.67
C ALA A 79 -4.66 4.87 -10.81
N ARG A 80 -4.60 6.18 -10.53
CA ARG A 80 -4.68 7.23 -11.55
C ARG A 80 -3.44 7.36 -12.42
N TRP A 81 -2.27 6.96 -11.91
CA TRP A 81 -1.00 7.04 -12.63
C TRP A 81 -0.63 5.75 -13.37
N SER A 82 -1.28 4.64 -13.03
CA SER A 82 -0.97 3.33 -13.58
C SER A 82 -2.21 2.74 -14.23
N ASP A 83 -2.17 2.53 -15.55
CA ASP A 83 -3.22 1.82 -16.31
C ASP A 83 -3.38 0.34 -15.92
N LYS A 84 -2.64 -0.09 -14.91
CA LYS A 84 -2.55 -1.45 -14.44
C LYS A 84 -3.17 -1.70 -13.07
N LEU A 85 -3.56 -0.65 -12.35
CA LEU A 85 -4.26 -0.75 -11.08
C LEU A 85 -5.60 -0.02 -11.23
N ASP A 86 -6.69 -0.75 -11.15
CA ASP A 86 -8.03 -0.20 -11.10
C ASP A 86 -8.57 -0.18 -9.67
N VAL A 87 -9.21 0.92 -9.31
CA VAL A 87 -9.80 1.16 -7.99
C VAL A 87 -11.14 1.84 -8.17
N THR A 88 -12.23 1.11 -7.93
CA THR A 88 -13.59 1.57 -8.24
C THR A 88 -14.03 2.79 -7.45
N ASN A 89 -13.68 2.85 -6.16
CA ASN A 89 -14.16 3.88 -5.25
C ASN A 89 -13.23 4.05 -4.04
N PHE A 90 -13.36 5.21 -3.39
CA PHE A 90 -12.54 5.57 -2.22
C PHE A 90 -12.64 4.55 -1.08
N TRP A 91 -13.83 3.98 -0.83
CA TRP A 91 -14.00 3.00 0.25
C TRP A 91 -13.26 1.68 -0.01
N SER A 92 -13.25 1.18 -1.24
CA SER A 92 -12.41 0.02 -1.59
C SER A 92 -10.92 0.36 -1.44
N ALA A 93 -10.51 1.59 -1.77
CA ALA A 93 -9.14 2.05 -1.53
C ALA A 93 -8.78 2.09 -0.04
N VAL A 94 -9.70 2.53 0.83
CA VAL A 94 -9.51 2.56 2.29
C VAL A 94 -9.35 1.15 2.86
N LEU A 95 -10.22 0.22 2.46
CA LEU A 95 -10.11 -1.18 2.88
C LEU A 95 -8.80 -1.79 2.38
N ALA A 96 -8.40 -1.49 1.14
CA ALA A 96 -7.17 -2.02 0.55
C ALA A 96 -5.94 -1.46 1.23
N ALA A 97 -5.90 -0.17 1.48
CA ALA A 97 -4.83 0.47 2.24
C ALA A 97 -4.68 -0.15 3.64
N LEU A 98 -5.79 -0.50 4.29
CA LEU A 98 -5.78 -1.17 5.59
C LEU A 98 -5.22 -2.59 5.48
N VAL A 99 -5.71 -3.41 4.55
CA VAL A 99 -5.21 -4.78 4.31
C VAL A 99 -3.73 -4.76 3.94
N ILE A 100 -3.33 -3.93 2.97
CA ILE A 100 -1.93 -3.78 2.56
C ILE A 100 -1.05 -3.40 3.74
N SER A 101 -1.50 -2.47 4.59
CA SER A 101 -0.74 -2.02 5.77
C SER A 101 -0.54 -3.12 6.81
N VAL A 102 -1.55 -3.98 7.00
CA VAL A 102 -1.48 -5.10 7.96
C VAL A 102 -0.60 -6.21 7.39
N VAL A 103 -0.87 -6.65 6.16
CA VAL A 103 -0.13 -7.73 5.50
C VAL A 103 1.34 -7.37 5.37
N THR A 104 1.67 -6.15 4.93
CA THR A 104 3.07 -5.72 4.79
C THR A 104 3.80 -5.76 6.13
N ARG A 105 3.14 -5.37 7.23
CA ARG A 105 3.72 -5.44 8.59
C ARG A 105 3.95 -6.88 9.03
N LEU A 106 2.98 -7.77 8.82
CA LEU A 106 3.10 -9.19 9.16
C LEU A 106 4.24 -9.85 8.36
N VAL A 107 4.23 -9.70 7.03
CA VAL A 107 5.25 -10.28 6.15
C VAL A 107 6.64 -9.73 6.50
N SER A 108 6.77 -8.41 6.65
CA SER A 108 8.06 -7.80 7.01
C SER A 108 8.54 -8.24 8.40
N GLY A 109 7.62 -8.44 9.35
CA GLY A 109 7.93 -8.90 10.70
C GLY A 109 8.45 -10.34 10.72
N VAL A 110 7.80 -11.24 9.98
CA VAL A 110 8.22 -12.65 9.84
C VAL A 110 9.57 -12.72 9.15
N THR A 111 9.76 -12.01 8.03
CA THR A 111 11.03 -11.99 7.29
C THR A 111 12.21 -11.51 8.13
N LYS A 112 12.00 -10.49 8.98
CA LYS A 112 13.04 -10.00 9.91
C LYS A 112 13.44 -11.04 10.95
N LYS A 113 12.50 -11.90 11.38
CA LYS A 113 12.74 -12.96 12.35
C LYS A 113 13.42 -14.18 11.72
N ALA A 114 13.09 -14.49 10.47
CA ALA A 114 13.62 -15.65 9.74
C ALA A 114 15.01 -15.43 9.14
N LEU A 115 15.34 -14.21 8.67
CA LEU A 115 16.69 -13.83 8.26
C LEU A 115 17.18 -12.66 9.12
N PRO A 116 17.92 -12.93 10.22
CA PRO A 116 18.57 -11.89 11.00
C PRO A 116 19.79 -11.34 10.24
N LEU A 117 19.54 -10.46 9.25
CA LEU A 117 20.56 -9.68 8.51
C LEU A 117 20.68 -8.25 9.04
#